data_AF-G2QI79-F1
#
_entry.id   AF-G2QI79-F1
#
_cell.length_a   1.000
_cell.length_b   1.000
_cell.length_c   1.000
_cell.angle_alpha   90.00
_cell.angle_beta   90.00
_cell.angle_gamma   90.00
#
_symmetry.space_group_name_H-M   'P 1'
#
loop_
_entity.id
_entity.type
_entity.pdbx_description
1 polymer ?
#
loop_
_entity_poly.entity_id
_entity_poly.type
_entity_poly.pdbx_seq_one_letter_code
_entity_poly.pdbx_strand_id
1 'polypeptide(L)'
;MVGFPRRPSTAVRYIVRALLLIFVFYSLLGPSDPSQDGSFAPLRPWRRLFSSSGHPIDKLVKAAEKEFASKIAKATKSLPDAAAAYRKRRGRHPPPGFDQWYQFAVEKQAIIVEDFWDQIYHDLEPFWALDPARIRKDAREFEMRIHIRDHKASTESDWFWTQIWLTLIQTIEHLLPDMDLALNPMDEPRVVASWEDVNEYLREAAKTKTMANPKEVVSNFGKLPPVEQAPPDQEQMPPVIWESDKHYWRIVRRGCPPDSPAREAEVITDFDQTPAIADPFSLAHMRDGYVANYTLSTSFCHQPDLQALEGIFVEPLSVSATKSLLPMFGGSKLAVNNDILLPAPIYWNEEDRFVGAEGASIPWEAKHAMAAWRGVATGGRNRPNNWRSFQRHRFVAMNNASILSDSSQPPPNFALPSPRYPLPDALPDWISANTNIGFTDMMCLYVPPPEESEPGFPGCNYTVPFFSIVPSIPMADQFHFKILPDIDGNSFSGRYLGFLKSTSLPIKSTLWREWHDSRLVAWKHFVPMDNRFGDWFGLLAYFLGNGKTQGRDDVAKKIAMDGRDWAARVLRKEDMQVYVLRLLLEYARVVDERREMMGWVDDLL
;
A
#
# COMPACT_ATOMS: atom_id res chain seq x y z
N MET A 1 -31.42 -21.65 76.72
CA MET A 1 -30.95 -20.25 76.69
C MET A 1 -29.64 -20.21 75.93
N VAL A 2 -29.67 -19.76 74.68
CA VAL A 2 -28.48 -19.61 73.84
C VAL A 2 -28.42 -18.13 73.46
N GLY A 3 -27.43 -17.42 74.01
CA GLY A 3 -27.25 -15.98 73.80
C GLY A 3 -26.52 -15.71 72.49
N PHE A 4 -27.12 -14.89 71.62
CA PHE A 4 -26.48 -14.37 70.41
C PHE A 4 -25.40 -13.34 70.76
N PRO A 5 -24.20 -13.38 70.14
CA PRO A 5 -23.11 -12.46 70.43
C PRO A 5 -23.35 -11.07 69.82
N ARG A 6 -22.94 -10.05 70.58
CA ARG A 6 -23.10 -8.62 70.32
C ARG A 6 -22.39 -8.21 69.02
N ARG A 7 -23.07 -7.39 68.21
CA ARG A 7 -22.50 -6.72 67.03
C ARG A 7 -21.35 -5.79 67.46
N PRO A 8 -20.17 -5.84 66.81
CA PRO A 8 -19.10 -4.89 67.08
C PRO A 8 -19.51 -3.47 66.63
N SER A 9 -19.06 -2.48 67.39
CA SER A 9 -19.39 -1.06 67.20
C SER A 9 -18.96 -0.56 65.81
N THR A 10 -19.68 0.44 65.31
CA THR A 10 -19.51 1.02 63.98
C THR A 10 -18.08 1.49 63.71
N ALA A 11 -17.34 1.90 64.75
CA ALA A 11 -15.93 2.28 64.67
C ALA A 11 -15.01 1.14 64.21
N VAL A 12 -15.26 -0.10 64.65
CA VAL A 12 -14.42 -1.26 64.30
C VAL A 12 -14.61 -1.66 62.83
N ARG A 13 -15.78 -1.43 62.24
CA ARG A 13 -16.06 -1.72 60.81
C ARG A 13 -15.37 -0.76 59.85
N TYR A 14 -15.18 0.50 60.26
CA TYR A 14 -14.48 1.48 59.43
C TYR A 14 -12.96 1.45 59.63
N ILE A 15 -12.47 1.15 60.84
CA ILE A 15 -11.03 1.02 61.10
C ILE A 15 -10.44 -0.17 60.33
N VAL A 16 -11.12 -1.32 60.30
CA VAL A 16 -10.62 -2.50 59.56
C VAL A 16 -10.63 -2.25 58.04
N ARG A 17 -11.62 -1.52 57.52
CA ARG A 17 -11.68 -1.15 56.08
C ARG A 17 -10.66 -0.06 55.71
N ALA A 18 -10.42 0.90 56.60
CA ALA A 18 -9.39 1.92 56.42
C ALA A 18 -7.99 1.32 56.49
N LEU A 19 -7.73 0.40 57.41
CA LEU A 19 -6.44 -0.30 57.50
C LEU A 19 -6.20 -1.24 56.30
N LEU A 20 -7.24 -1.89 55.76
CA LEU A 20 -7.13 -2.67 54.52
C LEU A 20 -6.86 -1.78 53.30
N LEU A 21 -7.49 -0.60 53.21
CA LEU A 21 -7.23 0.37 52.14
C LEU A 21 -5.83 0.98 52.27
N ILE A 22 -5.38 1.31 53.48
CA ILE A 22 -4.02 1.83 53.73
C ILE A 22 -2.99 0.75 53.41
N PHE A 23 -3.23 -0.52 53.77
CA PHE A 23 -2.31 -1.62 53.43
C PHE A 23 -2.26 -1.89 51.92
N VAL A 24 -3.40 -1.82 51.22
CA VAL A 24 -3.44 -1.92 49.73
C VAL A 24 -2.75 -0.71 49.08
N PHE A 25 -2.91 0.50 49.62
CA PHE A 25 -2.24 1.70 49.11
C PHE A 25 -0.72 1.68 49.36
N TYR A 26 -0.28 1.20 50.54
CA TYR A 26 1.13 1.05 50.89
C TYR A 26 1.81 -0.14 50.18
N SER A 27 1.03 -1.16 49.79
CA SER A 27 1.53 -2.31 49.00
C SER A 27 1.59 -2.00 47.51
N LEU A 28 0.76 -1.08 47.01
CA LEU A 28 0.75 -0.63 45.62
C LEU A 28 1.68 0.58 45.37
N LEU A 29 2.10 1.29 46.42
CA LEU A 29 3.00 2.45 46.33
C LEU A 29 4.14 2.30 47.36
N GLY A 30 5.15 1.51 47.02
CA GLY A 30 6.46 1.55 47.68
C GLY A 30 7.19 2.88 47.40
N PRO A 31 8.17 3.27 48.25
CA PRO A 31 8.46 4.67 48.54
C PRO A 31 9.18 5.42 47.41
N SER A 32 8.67 6.61 47.08
CA SER A 32 9.37 7.63 46.30
C SER A 32 10.08 8.61 47.25
N ASP A 33 11.40 8.60 47.22
CA ASP A 33 12.28 9.60 47.84
C ASP A 33 12.33 10.86 46.93
N PRO A 34 12.15 12.10 47.45
CA PRO A 34 12.07 13.30 46.65
C PRO A 34 13.35 14.16 46.73
N SER A 35 14.14 14.21 45.66
CA SER A 35 14.98 15.38 45.37
C SER A 35 15.41 15.44 43.91
N GLN A 36 15.47 16.66 43.41
CA GLN A 36 15.56 17.09 42.01
C GLN A 36 16.83 16.67 41.26
N ASP A 37 16.69 16.26 40.00
CA ASP A 37 17.26 16.97 38.84
C ASP A 37 16.83 16.31 37.53
N GLY A 38 16.43 17.14 36.55
CA GLY A 38 15.97 16.72 35.23
C GLY A 38 17.08 15.99 34.46
N SER A 39 16.94 14.68 34.32
CA SER A 39 17.72 13.88 33.40
C SER A 39 16.81 12.86 32.72
N PHE A 40 16.87 12.83 31.39
CA PHE A 40 16.22 11.84 30.55
C PHE A 40 16.57 10.43 31.07
N ALA A 41 15.55 9.61 31.36
CA ALA A 41 15.76 8.24 31.79
C ALA A 41 16.70 7.52 30.79
N PRO A 42 17.74 6.81 31.27
CA PRO A 42 18.67 6.15 30.38
C PRO A 42 17.94 5.04 29.62
N LEU A 43 18.03 5.11 28.29
CA LEU A 43 17.75 4.01 27.39
C LEU A 43 18.31 2.72 28.00
N ARG A 44 17.44 1.72 28.21
CA ARG A 44 17.87 0.40 28.65
C ARG A 44 19.05 -0.04 27.79
N PRO A 45 20.18 -0.46 28.36
CA PRO A 45 21.33 -0.86 27.57
C PRO A 45 20.94 -2.03 26.67
N TRP A 46 21.09 -1.83 25.36
CA TRP A 46 21.00 -2.85 24.33
C TRP A 46 22.15 -3.87 24.46
N ARG A 47 22.19 -4.62 25.57
CA ARG A 47 23.16 -5.68 25.77
C ARG A 47 22.48 -6.95 26.27
N ARG A 48 22.56 -7.96 25.39
CA ARG A 48 22.15 -9.38 25.49
C ARG A 48 20.80 -9.74 24.88
N LEU A 49 20.74 -9.72 23.54
CA LEU A 49 19.83 -10.57 22.75
C LEU A 49 20.57 -11.22 21.57
N PHE A 50 21.76 -11.78 21.81
CA PHE A 50 22.21 -12.92 21.00
C PHE A 50 21.76 -14.18 21.74
N SER A 51 20.50 -14.53 21.55
CA SER A 51 20.00 -15.85 21.94
C SER A 51 20.55 -16.88 20.96
N SER A 52 20.94 -18.04 21.48
CA SER A 52 21.23 -19.28 20.77
C SER A 52 20.01 -19.85 20.02
N SER A 53 19.24 -19.01 19.31
CA SER A 53 17.98 -19.37 18.65
C SER A 53 17.63 -18.43 17.46
N GLY A 54 18.05 -18.77 16.23
CA GLY A 54 17.57 -18.24 14.94
C GLY A 54 17.63 -16.72 14.68
N HIS A 55 17.80 -16.30 13.42
CA HIS A 55 17.75 -14.89 13.06
C HIS A 55 16.29 -14.36 13.16
N PRO A 56 16.02 -13.07 13.49
CA PRO A 56 14.65 -12.57 13.57
C PRO A 56 13.83 -12.75 12.28
N ILE A 57 14.46 -12.63 11.11
CA ILE A 57 13.81 -12.87 9.81
C ILE A 57 13.28 -14.30 9.69
N ASP A 58 13.97 -15.31 10.23
CA ASP A 58 13.46 -16.70 10.21
C ASP A 58 12.08 -16.81 10.89
N LYS A 59 11.84 -16.03 11.94
CA LYS A 59 10.55 -15.99 12.65
C LYS A 59 9.47 -15.29 11.81
N LEU A 60 9.83 -14.23 11.08
CA LEU A 60 8.92 -13.51 10.18
C LEU A 60 8.49 -14.40 9.01
N VAL A 61 9.43 -15.10 8.37
CA VAL A 61 9.14 -16.07 7.31
C VAL A 61 8.22 -17.19 7.82
N LYS A 62 8.52 -17.77 8.99
CA LYS A 62 7.66 -18.81 9.59
C LYS A 62 6.25 -18.31 9.93
N ALA A 63 6.13 -17.05 10.35
CA ALA A 63 4.81 -16.44 10.61
C ALA A 63 4.03 -16.26 9.29
N ALA A 64 4.71 -15.79 8.24
CA ALA A 64 4.12 -15.60 6.93
C ALA A 64 3.65 -16.91 6.28
N GLU A 65 4.37 -18.02 6.47
CA GLU A 65 3.91 -19.35 6.03
C GLU A 65 2.59 -19.76 6.70
N LYS A 66 2.44 -19.49 8.01
CA LYS A 66 1.21 -19.77 8.74
C LYS A 66 0.06 -18.88 8.29
N GLU A 67 0.32 -17.59 8.08
CA GLU A 67 -0.66 -16.65 7.56
C GLU A 67 -1.16 -17.09 6.18
N PHE A 68 -0.24 -17.41 5.28
CA PHE A 68 -0.57 -17.89 3.95
C PHE A 68 -1.39 -19.18 3.99
N ALA A 69 -0.98 -20.18 4.77
CA ALA A 69 -1.73 -21.42 4.94
C ALA A 69 -3.16 -21.17 5.47
N SER A 70 -3.32 -20.25 6.43
CA SER A 70 -4.62 -19.85 6.98
C SER A 70 -5.51 -19.17 5.94
N LYS A 71 -4.95 -18.31 5.08
CA LYS A 71 -5.69 -17.68 3.97
C LYS A 71 -6.16 -18.75 2.97
N ILE A 72 -5.28 -19.63 2.52
CA ILE A 72 -5.61 -20.64 1.50
C ILE A 72 -6.57 -21.71 2.03
N ALA A 73 -6.57 -22.00 3.33
CA ALA A 73 -7.53 -22.92 3.94
C ALA A 73 -8.99 -22.46 3.80
N LYS A 74 -9.24 -21.17 3.50
CA LYS A 74 -10.57 -20.60 3.28
C LYS A 74 -11.03 -20.68 1.82
N ALA A 75 -10.24 -21.29 0.93
CA ALA A 75 -10.59 -21.39 -0.49
C ALA A 75 -11.87 -22.20 -0.69
N THR A 76 -12.81 -21.67 -1.46
CA THR A 76 -14.08 -22.33 -1.79
C THR A 76 -13.98 -23.06 -3.12
N LYS A 77 -14.75 -24.14 -3.27
CA LYS A 77 -14.69 -25.05 -4.44
C LYS A 77 -16.04 -25.25 -5.13
N SER A 78 -17.10 -24.66 -4.60
CA SER A 78 -18.43 -24.70 -5.17
C SER A 78 -19.07 -23.31 -5.13
N LEU A 79 -20.02 -23.06 -6.03
CA LEU A 79 -20.78 -21.82 -6.07
C LEU A 79 -21.54 -21.55 -4.75
N PRO A 80 -22.26 -22.53 -4.14
CA PRO A 80 -22.89 -22.33 -2.83
C PRO A 80 -21.91 -22.01 -1.72
N ASP A 81 -20.73 -22.66 -1.67
CA ASP A 81 -19.72 -22.35 -0.65
C ASP A 81 -19.15 -20.93 -0.81
N ALA A 82 -18.92 -20.50 -2.06
CA ALA A 82 -18.47 -19.15 -2.37
C ALA A 82 -19.53 -18.11 -1.96
N ALA A 83 -20.81 -18.36 -2.25
CA ALA A 83 -21.91 -17.50 -1.84
C ALA A 83 -22.08 -17.46 -0.33
N ALA A 84 -21.94 -18.59 0.37
CA ALA A 84 -21.96 -18.65 1.83
C ALA A 84 -20.79 -17.88 2.46
N ALA A 85 -19.58 -18.02 1.92
CA ALA A 85 -18.40 -17.28 2.35
C ALA A 85 -18.59 -15.76 2.16
N TYR A 86 -19.11 -15.36 1.00
CA TYR A 86 -19.50 -13.97 0.71
C TYR A 86 -20.48 -13.46 1.76
N ARG A 87 -21.60 -14.15 1.97
CA ARG A 87 -22.65 -13.73 2.91
C ARG A 87 -22.10 -13.56 4.32
N LYS A 88 -21.28 -14.52 4.77
CA LYS A 88 -20.61 -14.49 6.07
C LYS A 88 -19.69 -13.28 6.24
N ARG A 89 -18.95 -12.91 5.19
CA ARG A 89 -17.96 -11.81 5.27
C ARG A 89 -18.57 -10.43 5.01
N ARG A 90 -19.54 -10.34 4.08
CA ARG A 90 -20.06 -9.07 3.54
C ARG A 90 -21.39 -8.66 4.16
N GLY A 91 -22.14 -9.60 4.75
CA GLY A 91 -23.43 -9.30 5.39
C GLY A 91 -24.55 -8.93 4.41
N ARG A 92 -24.38 -9.27 3.12
CA ARG A 92 -25.36 -9.07 2.04
C ARG A 92 -25.45 -10.34 1.18
N HIS A 93 -26.51 -10.49 0.39
CA HIS A 93 -26.50 -11.49 -0.70
C HIS A 93 -25.47 -11.09 -1.77
N PRO A 94 -24.80 -12.03 -2.44
CA PRO A 94 -23.91 -11.72 -3.56
C PRO A 94 -24.62 -10.86 -4.61
N PRO A 95 -23.93 -10.01 -5.39
CA PRO A 95 -24.58 -9.17 -6.39
C PRO A 95 -25.22 -10.02 -7.49
N PRO A 96 -26.20 -9.49 -8.24
CA PRO A 96 -26.66 -10.14 -9.46
C PRO A 96 -25.49 -10.46 -10.40
N GLY A 97 -25.54 -11.63 -11.07
CA GLY A 97 -24.46 -12.14 -11.92
C GLY A 97 -23.31 -12.82 -11.16
N PHE A 98 -23.44 -13.08 -9.85
CA PHE A 98 -22.41 -13.76 -9.06
C PHE A 98 -22.14 -15.20 -9.53
N ASP A 99 -23.17 -15.91 -10.00
CA ASP A 99 -23.06 -17.23 -10.64
C ASP A 99 -22.22 -17.18 -11.91
N GLN A 100 -22.47 -16.20 -12.78
CA GLN A 100 -21.72 -15.97 -14.02
C GLN A 100 -20.27 -15.58 -13.70
N TRP A 101 -20.06 -14.72 -12.70
CA TRP A 101 -18.72 -14.39 -12.21
C TRP A 101 -17.99 -15.62 -11.68
N TYR A 102 -18.66 -16.46 -10.89
CA TYR A 102 -18.08 -17.68 -10.35
C TYR A 102 -17.72 -18.67 -11.47
N GLN A 103 -18.61 -18.86 -12.43
CA GLN A 103 -18.34 -19.69 -13.60
C GLN A 103 -17.14 -19.16 -14.39
N PHE A 104 -17.09 -17.86 -14.67
CA PHE A 104 -15.96 -17.23 -15.34
C PHE A 104 -14.65 -17.42 -14.54
N ALA A 105 -14.69 -17.25 -13.22
CA ALA A 105 -13.54 -17.49 -12.35
C ALA A 105 -13.05 -18.94 -12.41
N VAL A 106 -13.96 -19.92 -12.43
CA VAL A 106 -13.63 -21.35 -12.56
C VAL A 106 -13.03 -21.65 -13.94
N GLU A 107 -13.62 -21.13 -15.02
CA GLU A 107 -13.10 -21.28 -16.40
C GLU A 107 -11.68 -20.71 -16.54
N LYS A 108 -11.41 -19.59 -15.84
CA LYS A 108 -10.09 -18.96 -15.76
C LYS A 108 -9.15 -19.59 -14.73
N GLN A 109 -9.58 -20.66 -14.06
CA GLN A 109 -8.81 -21.36 -13.03
C GLN A 109 -8.38 -20.45 -11.87
N ALA A 110 -9.17 -19.42 -11.55
CA ALA A 110 -8.90 -18.50 -10.47
C ALA A 110 -9.11 -19.18 -9.10
N ILE A 111 -8.27 -18.82 -8.13
CA ILE A 111 -8.39 -19.30 -6.75
C ILE A 111 -9.37 -18.40 -6.00
N ILE A 112 -10.47 -18.98 -5.50
CA ILE A 112 -11.55 -18.23 -4.84
C ILE A 112 -11.40 -18.31 -3.32
N VAL A 113 -10.99 -17.21 -2.69
CA VAL A 113 -10.82 -17.06 -1.23
C VAL A 113 -11.40 -15.71 -0.83
N GLU A 114 -12.62 -15.63 -0.33
CA GLU A 114 -13.37 -14.36 -0.17
C GLU A 114 -12.55 -13.16 0.40
N ASP A 115 -11.55 -13.38 1.25
CA ASP A 115 -10.55 -12.39 1.69
C ASP A 115 -9.81 -11.64 0.55
N PHE A 116 -9.52 -12.24 -0.63
CA PHE A 116 -8.83 -11.53 -1.72
C PHE A 116 -9.66 -10.39 -2.33
N TRP A 117 -10.95 -10.31 -2.03
CA TRP A 117 -11.85 -9.30 -2.56
C TRP A 117 -12.03 -8.12 -1.60
N ASP A 118 -11.35 -8.13 -0.45
CA ASP A 118 -11.47 -7.09 0.57
C ASP A 118 -11.26 -5.68 0.07
N GLN A 119 -10.32 -5.49 -0.86
CA GLN A 119 -10.04 -4.19 -1.44
C GLN A 119 -11.27 -3.60 -2.14
N ILE A 120 -12.05 -4.41 -2.85
CA ILE A 120 -13.29 -3.98 -3.52
C ILE A 120 -14.27 -3.43 -2.49
N TYR A 121 -14.50 -4.13 -1.38
CA TYR A 121 -15.46 -3.69 -0.37
C TYR A 121 -14.91 -2.53 0.46
N HIS A 122 -13.61 -2.48 0.72
CA HIS A 122 -13.00 -1.32 1.37
C HIS A 122 -13.23 -0.05 0.55
N ASP A 123 -13.13 -0.15 -0.78
CA ASP A 123 -13.29 0.99 -1.69
C ASP A 123 -14.76 1.35 -1.92
N LEU A 124 -15.65 0.35 -2.06
CA LEU A 124 -17.05 0.58 -2.39
C LEU A 124 -17.96 0.83 -1.18
N GLU A 125 -17.61 0.37 0.03
CA GLU A 125 -18.51 0.48 1.19
C GLU A 125 -18.94 1.92 1.51
N PRO A 126 -18.05 2.95 1.49
CA PRO A 126 -18.48 4.33 1.73
C PRO A 126 -19.58 4.83 0.78
N PHE A 127 -19.60 4.33 -0.47
CA PHE A 127 -20.59 4.75 -1.47
C PHE A 127 -22.01 4.24 -1.19
N TRP A 128 -22.18 3.24 -0.32
CA TRP A 128 -23.51 2.79 0.13
C TRP A 128 -24.26 3.84 0.96
N ALA A 129 -23.56 4.86 1.47
CA ALA A 129 -24.17 5.99 2.16
C ALA A 129 -24.66 7.10 1.23
N LEU A 130 -24.24 7.09 -0.03
CA LEU A 130 -24.59 8.13 -1.00
C LEU A 130 -25.81 7.72 -1.82
N ASP A 131 -26.57 8.72 -2.27
CA ASP A 131 -27.65 8.53 -3.24
C ASP A 131 -27.09 7.93 -4.54
N PRO A 132 -27.59 6.77 -5.01
CA PRO A 132 -27.14 6.16 -6.27
C PRO A 132 -27.18 7.13 -7.47
N ALA A 133 -28.19 8.00 -7.56
CA ALA A 133 -28.30 8.99 -8.63
C ALA A 133 -27.14 9.98 -8.63
N ARG A 134 -26.66 10.37 -7.44
CA ARG A 134 -25.49 11.23 -7.28
C ARG A 134 -24.22 10.55 -7.78
N ILE A 135 -24.02 9.28 -7.44
CA ILE A 135 -22.85 8.50 -7.87
C ILE A 135 -22.82 8.41 -9.40
N ARG A 136 -23.95 8.07 -10.03
CA ARG A 136 -24.07 7.99 -11.50
C ARG A 136 -23.78 9.32 -12.19
N LYS A 137 -24.34 10.42 -11.67
CA LYS A 137 -24.09 11.77 -12.20
C LYS A 137 -22.60 12.11 -12.18
N ASP A 138 -21.96 12.00 -11.02
CA ASP A 138 -20.57 12.45 -10.88
C ASP A 138 -19.62 11.57 -11.71
N ALA A 139 -19.92 10.28 -11.88
CA ALA A 139 -19.17 9.41 -12.79
C ALA A 139 -19.34 9.80 -14.26
N ARG A 140 -20.57 10.07 -14.70
CA ARG A 140 -20.89 10.46 -16.08
C ARG A 140 -20.31 11.82 -16.46
N GLU A 141 -20.31 12.79 -15.54
CA GLU A 141 -19.81 14.14 -15.84
C GLU A 141 -18.29 14.23 -15.92
N PHE A 142 -17.57 13.19 -15.47
CA PHE A 142 -16.13 13.20 -15.53
C PHE A 142 -15.63 13.04 -16.98
N GLU A 143 -14.65 13.87 -17.37
CA GLU A 143 -14.08 13.90 -18.72
C GLU A 143 -13.44 12.56 -19.12
N MET A 144 -12.73 11.95 -18.18
CA MET A 144 -12.01 10.70 -18.37
C MET A 144 -12.90 9.55 -17.93
N ARG A 145 -13.76 9.06 -18.83
CA ARG A 145 -14.71 8.01 -18.46
C ARG A 145 -14.84 6.89 -19.48
N ILE A 146 -15.17 5.70 -19.00
CA ILE A 146 -15.69 4.60 -19.83
C ILE A 146 -17.17 4.46 -19.53
N HIS A 147 -17.99 4.34 -20.56
CA HIS A 147 -19.42 4.03 -20.43
C HIS A 147 -19.69 2.63 -20.98
N ILE A 148 -20.58 1.91 -20.31
CA ILE A 148 -21.05 0.59 -20.71
C ILE A 148 -22.56 0.71 -20.95
N ARG A 149 -23.02 0.33 -22.14
CA ARG A 149 -24.44 0.26 -22.51
C ARG A 149 -24.68 -1.01 -23.31
N ASP A 150 -25.72 -1.76 -22.96
CA ASP A 150 -26.09 -2.99 -23.67
C ASP A 150 -24.91 -3.95 -23.86
N HIS A 151 -24.12 -4.12 -22.79
CA HIS A 151 -22.93 -4.98 -22.79
C HIS A 151 -21.81 -4.54 -23.75
N LYS A 152 -21.77 -3.24 -24.10
CA LYS A 152 -20.72 -2.64 -24.93
C LYS A 152 -20.04 -1.49 -24.22
N ALA A 153 -18.72 -1.60 -24.09
CA ALA A 153 -17.88 -0.59 -23.46
C ALA A 153 -17.24 0.34 -24.51
N SER A 154 -17.34 1.65 -24.27
CA SER A 154 -16.74 2.69 -25.11
C SER A 154 -16.33 3.92 -24.30
N THR A 155 -15.54 4.80 -24.91
CA THR A 155 -15.06 6.05 -24.32
C THR A 155 -14.93 7.13 -25.40
N GLU A 156 -15.03 8.39 -24.98
CA GLU A 156 -14.72 9.57 -25.81
C GLU A 156 -13.29 10.09 -25.55
N SER A 157 -12.61 9.59 -24.52
CA SER A 157 -11.28 10.03 -24.11
C SER A 157 -10.20 9.32 -24.94
N ASP A 158 -9.25 10.08 -25.50
CA ASP A 158 -8.09 9.56 -26.22
C ASP A 158 -6.86 9.29 -25.33
N TRP A 159 -6.98 9.51 -24.02
CA TRP A 159 -5.88 9.29 -23.09
C TRP A 159 -5.51 7.82 -22.99
N PHE A 160 -4.22 7.54 -23.08
CA PHE A 160 -3.69 6.18 -23.17
C PHE A 160 -4.05 5.28 -21.97
N TRP A 161 -4.07 5.79 -20.72
CA TRP A 161 -4.52 4.98 -19.58
C TRP A 161 -5.98 4.56 -19.70
N THR A 162 -6.85 5.45 -20.17
CA THR A 162 -8.27 5.15 -20.41
C THR A 162 -8.42 4.11 -21.50
N GLN A 163 -7.67 4.24 -22.60
CA GLN A 163 -7.69 3.27 -23.70
C GLN A 163 -7.24 1.87 -23.24
N ILE A 164 -6.20 1.78 -22.41
CA ILE A 164 -5.73 0.48 -21.88
C ILE A 164 -6.78 -0.15 -20.95
N TRP A 165 -7.39 0.60 -20.04
CA TRP A 165 -8.49 0.07 -19.22
C TRP A 165 -9.70 -0.33 -20.05
N LEU A 166 -10.03 0.43 -21.10
CA LEU A 166 -11.09 0.06 -22.04
C LEU A 166 -10.80 -1.30 -22.67
N THR A 167 -9.58 -1.55 -23.13
CA THR A 167 -9.23 -2.86 -23.72
C THR A 167 -9.40 -4.01 -22.73
N LEU A 168 -9.10 -3.81 -21.44
CA LEU A 168 -9.37 -4.79 -20.40
C LEU A 168 -10.86 -5.03 -20.25
N ILE A 169 -11.66 -3.97 -20.10
CA ILE A 169 -13.10 -4.06 -19.86
C ILE A 169 -13.82 -4.71 -21.05
N GLN A 170 -13.42 -4.41 -22.29
CA GLN A 170 -13.97 -5.03 -23.51
C GLN A 170 -13.79 -6.56 -23.53
N THR A 171 -12.81 -7.12 -22.81
CA THR A 171 -12.67 -8.58 -22.72
C THR A 171 -13.77 -9.25 -21.89
N ILE A 172 -14.48 -8.49 -21.05
CA ILE A 172 -15.52 -8.98 -20.14
C ILE A 172 -16.87 -8.25 -20.31
N GLU A 173 -16.99 -7.33 -21.27
CA GLU A 173 -18.16 -6.44 -21.45
C GLU A 173 -19.50 -7.19 -21.59
N HIS A 174 -19.47 -8.38 -22.19
CA HIS A 174 -20.64 -9.25 -22.37
C HIS A 174 -21.30 -9.71 -21.06
N LEU A 175 -20.60 -9.59 -19.93
CA LEU A 175 -21.09 -9.93 -18.58
C LEU A 175 -21.43 -8.69 -17.75
N LEU A 176 -21.18 -7.48 -18.26
CA LEU A 176 -21.30 -6.25 -17.49
C LEU A 176 -22.64 -5.55 -17.75
N PRO A 177 -23.35 -5.08 -16.71
CA PRO A 177 -24.53 -4.24 -16.87
C PRO A 177 -24.14 -2.80 -17.27
N ASP A 178 -25.15 -1.97 -17.55
CA ASP A 178 -24.95 -0.57 -17.87
C ASP A 178 -24.36 0.21 -16.69
N MET A 179 -23.29 0.98 -16.91
CA MET A 179 -22.67 1.85 -15.91
C MET A 179 -21.74 2.89 -16.56
N ASP A 180 -21.33 3.90 -15.78
CA ASP A 180 -20.30 4.88 -16.16
C ASP A 180 -19.15 4.84 -15.14
N LEU A 181 -17.91 4.85 -15.63
CA LEU A 181 -16.69 4.68 -14.82
C LEU A 181 -15.80 5.92 -14.98
N ALA A 182 -15.72 6.77 -13.95
CA ALA A 182 -14.77 7.88 -13.93
C ALA A 182 -13.35 7.36 -13.63
N LEU A 183 -12.36 7.72 -14.45
CA LEU A 183 -11.00 7.18 -14.41
C LEU A 183 -9.99 8.25 -14.04
N ASN A 184 -9.13 7.99 -13.06
CA ASN A 184 -8.02 8.86 -12.73
C ASN A 184 -6.95 8.83 -13.85
N PRO A 185 -6.68 9.96 -14.54
CA PRO A 185 -5.63 10.00 -15.55
C PRO A 185 -4.22 10.23 -14.98
N MET A 186 -4.09 10.53 -13.70
CA MET A 186 -2.84 10.95 -13.05
C MET A 186 -2.11 9.79 -12.37
N ASP A 187 -0.81 9.97 -12.11
CA ASP A 187 -0.04 9.04 -11.27
C ASP A 187 -0.53 9.14 -9.81
N GLU A 188 -0.80 10.36 -9.33
CA GLU A 188 -1.26 10.63 -7.97
C GLU A 188 -2.77 10.38 -7.77
N PRO A 189 -3.21 9.96 -6.56
CA PRO A 189 -4.61 9.70 -6.25
C PRO A 189 -5.36 11.00 -5.93
N ARG A 190 -6.66 11.04 -6.25
CA ARG A 190 -7.40 12.31 -6.37
C ARG A 190 -8.55 12.46 -5.39
N VAL A 191 -9.04 11.36 -4.81
CA VAL A 191 -10.17 11.44 -3.88
C VAL A 191 -9.65 11.30 -2.45
N VAL A 192 -9.83 12.36 -1.65
CA VAL A 192 -9.44 12.40 -0.25
C VAL A 192 -10.62 12.95 0.54
N ALA A 193 -11.63 12.15 0.82
CA ALA A 193 -12.64 12.54 1.81
C ALA A 193 -11.98 12.61 3.21
N SER A 194 -12.54 13.42 4.12
CA SER A 194 -12.02 13.46 5.48
C SER A 194 -12.26 12.14 6.20
N TRP A 195 -11.40 11.79 7.15
CA TRP A 195 -11.60 10.60 7.98
C TRP A 195 -12.97 10.64 8.66
N GLU A 196 -13.39 11.81 9.12
CA GLU A 196 -14.67 12.07 9.75
C GLU A 196 -15.84 11.75 8.80
N ASP A 197 -15.79 12.26 7.57
CA ASP A 197 -16.81 12.00 6.54
C ASP A 197 -16.84 10.52 6.16
N VAL A 198 -15.67 9.89 5.94
CA VAL A 198 -15.58 8.47 5.61
C VAL A 198 -16.17 7.61 6.72
N ASN A 199 -15.94 7.93 8.00
CA ASN A 199 -16.55 7.18 9.10
C ASN A 199 -18.06 7.42 9.22
N GLU A 200 -18.57 8.60 8.89
CA GLU A 200 -20.01 8.83 8.77
C GLU A 200 -20.59 7.97 7.65
N TYR A 201 -19.98 7.98 6.46
CA TYR A 201 -20.39 7.15 5.34
C TYR A 201 -20.38 5.66 5.70
N LEU A 202 -19.33 5.17 6.36
CA LEU A 202 -19.29 3.77 6.80
C LEU A 202 -20.37 3.44 7.85
N ARG A 203 -20.72 4.38 8.73
CA ARG A 203 -21.82 4.21 9.71
C ARG A 203 -23.18 4.14 9.01
N GLU A 204 -23.45 4.99 8.04
CA GLU A 204 -24.67 4.95 7.25
C GLU A 204 -24.73 3.70 6.36
N ALA A 205 -23.63 3.36 5.69
CA ALA A 205 -23.50 2.15 4.88
C ALA A 205 -23.77 0.88 5.70
N ALA A 206 -23.32 0.81 6.96
CA ALA A 206 -23.57 -0.33 7.83
C ALA A 206 -25.06 -0.58 8.09
N LYS A 207 -25.91 0.47 8.07
CA LYS A 207 -27.37 0.32 8.24
C LYS A 207 -28.03 -0.39 7.05
N THR A 208 -27.39 -0.33 5.88
CA THR A 208 -27.87 -0.99 4.64
C THR A 208 -27.47 -2.46 4.55
N LYS A 209 -26.69 -3.00 5.50
CA LYS A 209 -26.25 -4.40 5.52
C LYS A 209 -27.37 -5.32 5.97
N THR A 210 -28.23 -5.69 5.04
CA THR A 210 -29.34 -6.61 5.28
C THR A 210 -29.27 -7.80 4.32
N MET A 211 -29.82 -8.92 4.78
CA MET A 211 -30.10 -10.10 3.95
C MET A 211 -31.59 -10.08 3.65
N ALA A 212 -31.96 -9.51 2.50
CA ALA A 212 -33.33 -9.52 2.02
C ALA A 212 -33.86 -10.97 1.93
N ASN A 213 -35.17 -11.15 2.11
CA ASN A 213 -35.80 -12.46 1.94
C ASN A 213 -35.48 -12.99 0.52
N PRO A 214 -34.88 -14.19 0.35
CA PRO A 214 -34.52 -14.72 -0.97
C PRO A 214 -35.65 -14.68 -2.01
N LYS A 215 -36.92 -14.80 -1.58
CA LYS A 215 -38.08 -14.75 -2.48
C LYS A 215 -38.42 -13.34 -3.00
N GLU A 216 -37.86 -12.31 -2.39
CA GLU A 216 -38.10 -10.89 -2.69
C GLU A 216 -36.88 -10.21 -3.34
N VAL A 217 -35.77 -10.95 -3.50
CA VAL A 217 -34.53 -10.43 -4.07
C VAL A 217 -34.68 -10.12 -5.56
N VAL A 218 -34.13 -8.98 -5.97
CA VAL A 218 -34.07 -8.55 -7.37
C VAL A 218 -32.74 -8.99 -7.99
N SER A 219 -32.80 -9.84 -9.00
CA SER A 219 -31.62 -10.46 -9.64
C SER A 219 -31.24 -9.84 -10.99
N ASN A 220 -31.81 -8.69 -11.36
CA ASN A 220 -31.52 -8.00 -12.62
C ASN A 220 -31.16 -6.52 -12.43
N PHE A 221 -30.15 -6.05 -13.17
CA PHE A 221 -29.77 -4.63 -13.21
C PHE A 221 -30.75 -3.80 -14.05
N GLY A 222 -30.92 -2.53 -13.67
CA GLY A 222 -31.67 -1.56 -14.46
C GLY A 222 -30.92 -1.17 -15.75
N LYS A 223 -31.64 -0.56 -16.69
CA LYS A 223 -31.06 0.05 -17.89
C LYS A 223 -30.76 1.53 -17.63
N LEU A 224 -29.65 2.02 -18.16
CA LEU A 224 -29.30 3.44 -18.13
C LEU A 224 -29.69 4.12 -19.45
N PRO A 225 -29.97 5.44 -19.44
CA PRO A 225 -30.25 6.17 -20.67
C PRO A 225 -29.04 6.14 -21.64
N PRO A 226 -29.28 6.42 -22.94
CA PRO A 226 -28.21 6.63 -23.90
C PRO A 226 -27.19 7.67 -23.41
N VAL A 227 -25.94 7.56 -23.87
CA VAL A 227 -24.81 8.37 -23.38
C VAL A 227 -25.06 9.88 -23.58
N GLU A 228 -25.77 10.24 -24.66
CA GLU A 228 -26.07 11.61 -25.05
C GLU A 228 -27.22 12.24 -24.24
N GLN A 229 -27.90 11.48 -23.37
CA GLN A 229 -29.07 11.94 -22.63
C GLN A 229 -28.84 11.86 -21.11
N ALA A 230 -28.74 13.02 -20.46
CA ALA A 230 -28.75 13.10 -19.00
C ALA A 230 -30.19 13.03 -18.45
N PRO A 231 -30.43 12.32 -17.34
CA PRO A 231 -31.68 12.44 -16.59
C PRO A 231 -31.88 13.89 -16.08
N PRO A 232 -33.06 14.51 -16.27
CA PRO A 232 -33.30 15.92 -15.91
C PRO A 232 -33.11 16.24 -14.42
N ASP A 233 -33.36 15.26 -13.55
CA ASP A 233 -33.24 15.34 -12.10
C ASP A 233 -31.78 15.35 -11.62
N GLN A 234 -30.85 14.82 -12.41
CA GLN A 234 -29.43 14.79 -12.06
C GLN A 234 -28.72 16.12 -12.36
N GLU A 235 -29.20 16.93 -13.32
CA GLU A 235 -28.56 18.20 -13.68
C GLU A 235 -28.56 19.26 -12.55
N GLN A 236 -29.42 19.10 -11.54
CA GLN A 236 -29.57 20.06 -10.44
C GLN A 236 -28.58 19.84 -9.29
N MET A 237 -27.84 18.73 -9.27
CA MET A 237 -26.91 18.44 -8.17
C MET A 237 -25.58 19.22 -8.32
N PRO A 238 -24.98 19.72 -7.22
CA PRO A 238 -23.79 20.55 -7.29
C PRO A 238 -22.59 19.78 -7.87
N PRO A 239 -21.74 20.43 -8.67
CA PRO A 239 -20.57 19.79 -9.28
C PRO A 239 -19.51 19.41 -8.24
N VAL A 240 -18.60 18.52 -8.61
CA VAL A 240 -17.43 18.16 -7.79
C VAL A 240 -16.48 19.36 -7.68
N ILE A 241 -16.12 19.72 -6.45
CA ILE A 241 -15.20 20.81 -6.18
C ILE A 241 -13.76 20.28 -6.10
N TRP A 242 -12.89 20.82 -6.96
CA TRP A 242 -11.46 20.52 -6.97
C TRP A 242 -10.68 21.57 -6.17
N GLU A 243 -9.69 21.12 -5.40
CA GLU A 243 -8.93 22.00 -4.50
C GLU A 243 -7.80 22.74 -5.21
N SER A 244 -7.57 23.98 -4.75
CA SER A 244 -6.49 24.85 -5.24
C SER A 244 -5.15 24.56 -4.57
N ASP A 245 -5.15 24.06 -3.32
CA ASP A 245 -3.91 23.69 -2.61
C ASP A 245 -3.15 22.62 -3.42
N LYS A 246 -1.83 22.79 -3.49
CA LYS A 246 -0.90 21.90 -4.19
C LYS A 246 0.07 21.21 -3.25
N HIS A 247 0.04 21.54 -1.96
CA HIS A 247 0.84 20.87 -0.95
C HIS A 247 0.12 19.60 -0.47
N TYR A 248 0.46 18.46 -1.08
CA TYR A 248 -0.33 17.23 -0.92
C TYR A 248 -0.43 16.74 0.53
N TRP A 249 0.58 16.94 1.38
CA TRP A 249 0.49 16.58 2.81
C TRP A 249 -0.66 17.29 3.54
N ARG A 250 -0.93 18.57 3.23
CA ARG A 250 -2.05 19.35 3.81
C ARG A 250 -3.40 18.75 3.41
N ILE A 251 -3.47 18.23 2.19
CA ILE A 251 -4.66 17.57 1.65
C ILE A 251 -4.83 16.19 2.27
N VAL A 252 -3.86 15.31 2.07
CA VAL A 252 -3.97 13.87 2.31
C VAL A 252 -4.08 13.53 3.80
N ARG A 253 -3.43 14.30 4.69
CA ARG A 253 -3.47 14.01 6.14
C ARG A 253 -4.88 14.00 6.70
N ARG A 254 -5.83 14.73 6.11
CA ARG A 254 -7.25 14.73 6.55
C ARG A 254 -7.91 13.36 6.46
N GLY A 255 -7.42 12.48 5.61
CA GLY A 255 -7.90 11.09 5.53
C GLY A 255 -7.43 10.21 6.71
N CYS A 256 -6.49 10.70 7.51
CA CYS A 256 -6.03 10.01 8.72
C CYS A 256 -6.93 10.32 9.94
N PRO A 257 -6.97 9.40 10.94
CA PRO A 257 -7.66 9.63 12.21
C PRO A 257 -7.27 10.97 12.84
N PRO A 258 -8.20 11.74 13.44
CA PRO A 258 -7.92 13.08 13.96
C PRO A 258 -6.81 13.15 15.01
N ASP A 259 -6.64 12.07 15.78
CA ASP A 259 -5.65 11.85 16.82
C ASP A 259 -4.36 11.16 16.31
N SER A 260 -4.22 10.99 14.99
CA SER A 260 -3.04 10.36 14.42
C SER A 260 -1.84 11.30 14.44
N PRO A 261 -0.62 10.79 14.59
CA PRO A 261 0.60 11.60 14.51
C PRO A 261 0.69 12.46 13.23
N ALA A 262 0.27 11.95 12.08
CA ALA A 262 0.21 12.73 10.84
C ALA A 262 -0.78 13.91 10.88
N ARG A 263 -1.90 13.78 11.63
CA ARG A 263 -2.89 14.85 11.83
C ARG A 263 -2.47 15.87 12.88
N GLU A 264 -1.56 15.53 13.78
CA GLU A 264 -1.06 16.43 14.82
C GLU A 264 0.27 17.11 14.46
N ALA A 265 1.09 16.48 13.61
CA ALA A 265 2.41 16.99 13.26
C ALA A 265 2.36 18.36 12.56
N GLU A 266 3.37 19.19 12.78
CA GLU A 266 3.57 20.41 12.01
C GLU A 266 3.76 20.08 10.53
N VAL A 267 3.25 20.97 9.67
CA VAL A 267 3.42 20.84 8.22
C VAL A 267 4.78 21.39 7.84
N ILE A 268 5.62 20.54 7.27
CA ILE A 268 6.92 20.91 6.72
C ILE A 268 6.70 21.60 5.38
N THR A 269 7.25 22.82 5.24
CA THR A 269 7.23 23.59 3.99
C THR A 269 8.61 23.92 3.47
N ASP A 270 9.65 23.72 4.30
CA ASP A 270 11.04 23.87 3.93
C ASP A 270 11.68 22.49 3.81
N PHE A 271 12.17 22.17 2.61
CA PHE A 271 12.82 20.91 2.28
C PHE A 271 14.30 21.09 1.93
N ASP A 272 14.87 22.28 2.12
CA ASP A 272 16.26 22.57 1.75
C ASP A 272 17.26 22.00 2.77
N GLN A 273 16.76 21.56 3.92
CA GLN A 273 17.55 20.95 4.97
C GLN A 273 17.73 19.45 4.76
N THR A 274 18.73 18.87 5.45
CA THR A 274 18.85 17.42 5.56
C THR A 274 17.60 16.87 6.29
N PRO A 275 16.85 15.93 5.69
CA PRO A 275 15.62 15.44 6.30
C PRO A 275 15.93 14.66 7.57
N ALA A 276 15.13 14.87 8.61
CA ALA A 276 15.24 14.10 9.84
C ALA A 276 14.72 12.67 9.62
N ILE A 277 15.61 11.68 9.71
CA ILE A 277 15.25 10.26 9.61
C ILE A 277 15.26 9.69 11.03
N ALA A 278 14.07 9.47 11.59
CA ALA A 278 13.93 9.16 13.01
C ALA A 278 13.34 7.75 13.23
N ASP A 279 14.14 6.88 13.87
CA ASP A 279 13.75 5.52 14.25
C ASP A 279 12.41 5.41 15.00
N PRO A 280 12.03 6.33 15.93
CA PRO A 280 10.80 6.21 16.71
C PRO A 280 9.52 6.05 15.88
N PHE A 281 9.46 6.64 14.68
CA PHE A 281 8.27 6.57 13.81
C PHE A 281 8.10 5.20 13.12
N SER A 282 9.16 4.39 13.09
CA SER A 282 9.11 3.02 12.54
C SER A 282 8.74 1.95 13.58
N LEU A 283 9.01 2.20 14.87
CA LEU A 283 8.96 1.17 15.91
C LEU A 283 7.63 0.41 15.98
N ALA A 284 6.51 1.07 15.68
CA ALA A 284 5.17 0.46 15.74
C ALA A 284 4.95 -0.68 14.73
N HIS A 285 5.66 -0.67 13.60
CA HIS A 285 5.55 -1.72 12.57
C HIS A 285 6.81 -2.59 12.44
N MET A 286 7.84 -2.33 13.25
CA MET A 286 9.10 -3.06 13.27
C MET A 286 9.16 -4.10 14.38
N ARG A 287 9.84 -5.22 14.13
CA ARG A 287 10.23 -6.19 15.16
C ARG A 287 11.68 -6.56 14.98
N ASP A 288 12.47 -6.41 16.04
CA ASP A 288 13.90 -6.73 16.04
C ASP A 288 14.70 -6.04 14.91
N GLY A 289 14.18 -4.92 14.38
CA GLY A 289 14.82 -4.15 13.31
C GLY A 289 14.31 -4.46 11.90
N TYR A 290 13.28 -5.28 11.75
CA TYR A 290 12.73 -5.61 10.43
C TYR A 290 11.21 -5.38 10.40
N VAL A 291 10.67 -5.04 9.23
CA VAL A 291 9.22 -4.80 9.08
C VAL A 291 8.45 -6.07 9.44
N ALA A 292 7.64 -5.99 10.50
CA ALA A 292 6.83 -7.12 10.96
C ALA A 292 5.33 -6.92 10.69
N ASN A 293 4.87 -5.67 10.64
CA ASN A 293 3.51 -5.31 10.28
C ASN A 293 3.51 -4.52 8.97
N TYR A 294 3.47 -5.24 7.84
CA TYR A 294 3.51 -4.64 6.51
C TYR A 294 2.34 -3.67 6.26
N THR A 295 1.12 -4.01 6.68
CA THR A 295 -0.04 -3.12 6.51
C THR A 295 0.13 -1.80 7.25
N LEU A 296 0.77 -1.82 8.42
CA LEU A 296 1.07 -0.59 9.15
C LEU A 296 2.26 0.15 8.54
N SER A 297 3.30 -0.52 8.03
CA SER A 297 4.45 0.16 7.41
C SER A 297 4.09 0.96 6.16
N THR A 298 3.05 0.54 5.42
CA THR A 298 2.51 1.30 4.27
C THR A 298 1.55 2.43 4.68
N SER A 299 1.25 2.61 5.98
CA SER A 299 0.36 3.67 6.46
C SER A 299 1.18 4.88 6.92
N PHE A 300 1.03 6.03 6.25
CA PHE A 300 1.71 7.25 6.67
C PHE A 300 1.04 7.93 7.89
N CYS A 301 -0.16 7.51 8.30
CA CYS A 301 -0.93 8.20 9.35
C CYS A 301 -0.25 8.20 10.73
N HIS A 302 0.57 7.18 11.03
CA HIS A 302 1.38 7.13 12.26
C HIS A 302 2.85 7.55 12.02
N GLN A 303 3.20 7.99 10.81
CA GLN A 303 4.56 8.28 10.36
C GLN A 303 4.69 9.71 9.82
N PRO A 304 4.63 10.73 10.69
CA PRO A 304 4.58 12.13 10.27
C PRO A 304 5.86 12.63 9.61
N ASP A 305 7.00 11.97 9.84
CA ASP A 305 8.28 12.27 9.20
C ASP A 305 8.31 11.93 7.71
N LEU A 306 7.45 11.01 7.25
CA LEU A 306 7.39 10.66 5.83
C LEU A 306 7.04 11.85 4.93
N GLN A 307 6.42 12.91 5.47
CA GLN A 307 6.15 14.14 4.72
C GLN A 307 7.43 14.78 4.12
N ALA A 308 8.60 14.50 4.72
CA ALA A 308 9.90 14.96 4.24
C ALA A 308 10.79 13.82 3.70
N LEU A 309 10.22 12.64 3.44
CA LEU A 309 10.97 11.46 2.98
C LEU A 309 10.38 10.80 1.72
N GLU A 310 9.15 11.15 1.35
CA GLU A 310 8.44 10.60 0.20
C GLU A 310 7.99 11.71 -0.75
N GLY A 311 8.39 11.61 -2.02
CA GLY A 311 8.24 12.68 -3.00
C GLY A 311 6.78 13.12 -3.24
N ILE A 312 5.81 12.21 -3.05
CA ILE A 312 4.36 12.50 -3.08
C ILE A 312 3.94 13.58 -2.06
N PHE A 313 4.65 13.69 -0.93
CA PHE A 313 4.36 14.68 0.11
C PHE A 313 5.25 15.93 0.02
N VAL A 314 6.37 15.84 -0.70
CA VAL A 314 7.33 16.93 -0.89
C VAL A 314 6.90 17.84 -2.05
N GLU A 315 6.91 17.31 -3.27
CA GLU A 315 6.48 18.02 -4.48
C GLU A 315 6.12 16.99 -5.56
N PRO A 316 4.89 16.44 -5.58
CA PRO A 316 4.45 15.50 -6.61
C PRO A 316 4.43 16.10 -8.02
N LEU A 317 4.28 15.26 -9.05
CA LEU A 317 4.18 15.74 -10.44
C LEU A 317 2.89 16.52 -10.67
N SER A 318 1.81 16.06 -10.07
CA SER A 318 0.50 16.68 -10.18
C SER A 318 -0.29 16.63 -8.88
N VAL A 319 -1.11 17.65 -8.64
CA VAL A 319 -2.08 17.66 -7.53
C VAL A 319 -3.40 18.23 -8.04
N SER A 320 -4.40 17.35 -8.10
CA SER A 320 -5.78 17.70 -8.35
C SER A 320 -6.67 16.81 -7.50
N ALA A 321 -6.95 17.27 -6.27
CA ALA A 321 -7.67 16.50 -5.28
C ALA A 321 -9.06 17.08 -5.00
N THR A 322 -9.97 16.24 -4.51
CA THR A 322 -11.29 16.65 -4.02
C THR A 322 -11.59 16.04 -2.65
N LYS A 323 -12.40 16.76 -1.87
CA LYS A 323 -13.04 16.26 -0.64
C LYS A 323 -14.29 15.42 -0.92
N SER A 324 -14.89 15.60 -2.10
CA SER A 324 -16.13 14.93 -2.46
C SER A 324 -15.84 13.46 -2.73
N LEU A 325 -16.66 12.55 -2.19
CA LEU A 325 -16.53 11.11 -2.44
C LEU A 325 -17.03 10.78 -3.86
N LEU A 326 -16.19 11.07 -4.85
CA LEU A 326 -16.39 10.78 -6.27
C LEU A 326 -16.01 9.31 -6.56
N PRO A 327 -16.80 8.53 -7.33
CA PRO A 327 -16.48 7.14 -7.69
C PRO A 327 -15.40 7.08 -8.77
N MET A 328 -14.21 7.58 -8.46
CA MET A 328 -13.06 7.60 -9.36
C MET A 328 -12.26 6.31 -9.23
N PHE A 329 -11.99 5.66 -10.36
CA PHE A 329 -11.18 4.45 -10.45
C PHE A 329 -9.72 4.79 -10.78
N GLY A 330 -8.77 4.12 -10.15
CA GLY A 330 -7.34 4.37 -10.34
C GLY A 330 -6.48 3.11 -10.19
N GLY A 331 -5.24 3.17 -10.68
CA GLY A 331 -4.32 2.01 -10.66
C GLY A 331 -3.64 1.77 -9.30
N SER A 332 -3.55 2.81 -8.47
CA SER A 332 -2.97 2.75 -7.13
C SER A 332 -3.46 3.90 -6.26
N LYS A 333 -3.27 3.81 -4.94
CA LYS A 333 -3.61 4.88 -4.00
C LYS A 333 -2.88 4.75 -2.67
N LEU A 334 -2.88 5.80 -1.83
CA LEU A 334 -2.43 5.67 -0.44
C LEU A 334 -3.55 5.11 0.43
N ALA A 335 -3.22 4.64 1.63
CA ALA A 335 -4.14 3.95 2.54
C ALA A 335 -5.42 4.74 2.92
N VAL A 336 -5.42 6.06 2.77
CA VAL A 336 -6.54 6.95 3.14
C VAL A 336 -7.30 7.54 1.95
N ASN A 337 -6.80 7.34 0.73
CA ASN A 337 -7.48 7.79 -0.47
C ASN A 337 -8.72 6.94 -0.76
N ASN A 338 -9.71 7.55 -1.42
CA ASN A 338 -11.00 6.90 -1.71
C ASN A 338 -11.16 6.50 -3.18
N ASP A 339 -10.11 6.62 -4.00
CA ASP A 339 -10.08 6.06 -5.35
C ASP A 339 -10.38 4.54 -5.31
N ILE A 340 -11.10 4.02 -6.31
CA ILE A 340 -11.49 2.61 -6.43
C ILE A 340 -10.43 1.88 -7.25
N LEU A 341 -9.77 0.86 -6.69
CA LEU A 341 -8.61 0.26 -7.35
C LEU A 341 -9.01 -0.64 -8.53
N LEU A 342 -8.47 -0.31 -9.70
CA LEU A 342 -8.34 -1.19 -10.87
C LEU A 342 -6.92 -1.77 -10.92
N PRO A 343 -6.72 -2.92 -11.61
CA PRO A 343 -5.39 -3.29 -12.06
C PRO A 343 -4.75 -2.14 -12.83
N ALA A 344 -3.53 -1.78 -12.43
CA ALA A 344 -2.83 -0.67 -13.06
C ALA A 344 -2.70 -0.91 -14.59
N PRO A 345 -2.90 0.11 -15.43
CA PRO A 345 -2.85 -0.04 -16.89
C PRO A 345 -1.57 -0.72 -17.38
N ILE A 346 -0.44 -0.36 -16.79
CA ILE A 346 0.88 -0.92 -17.14
C ILE A 346 0.98 -2.43 -16.92
N TYR A 347 0.25 -3.00 -15.95
CA TYR A 347 0.21 -4.45 -15.74
C TYR A 347 -0.62 -5.16 -16.78
N TRP A 348 -1.67 -4.51 -17.31
CA TRP A 348 -2.45 -5.06 -18.41
C TRP A 348 -1.73 -4.95 -19.75
N ASN A 349 -1.02 -3.82 -19.98
CA ASN A 349 -0.28 -3.59 -21.22
C ASN A 349 0.95 -4.50 -21.35
N GLU A 350 1.53 -4.95 -20.23
CA GLU A 350 2.69 -5.85 -20.17
C GLU A 350 3.92 -5.37 -20.97
N GLU A 351 4.20 -4.07 -20.95
CA GLU A 351 5.38 -3.53 -21.63
C GLU A 351 6.69 -4.14 -21.10
N ASP A 352 7.60 -4.50 -22.01
CA ASP A 352 8.85 -5.20 -21.68
C ASP A 352 9.71 -4.44 -20.66
N ARG A 353 9.67 -3.10 -20.66
CA ARG A 353 10.39 -2.27 -19.68
C ARG A 353 9.95 -2.49 -18.23
N PHE A 354 8.79 -3.10 -18.00
CA PHE A 354 8.23 -3.37 -16.67
C PHE A 354 8.13 -4.86 -16.34
N VAL A 355 7.90 -5.72 -17.35
CA VAL A 355 7.68 -7.15 -17.12
C VAL A 355 8.97 -7.97 -17.31
N GLY A 356 9.75 -7.68 -18.35
CA GLY A 356 11.03 -8.37 -18.64
C GLY A 356 10.90 -9.88 -18.88
N ALA A 357 9.82 -10.35 -19.51
CA ALA A 357 9.43 -11.76 -19.57
C ALA A 357 10.56 -12.72 -20.00
N GLU A 358 11.43 -12.30 -20.93
CA GLU A 358 12.55 -13.10 -21.44
C GLU A 358 13.55 -13.55 -20.36
N GLY A 359 13.80 -12.70 -19.35
CA GLY A 359 14.74 -13.01 -18.26
C GLY A 359 14.08 -13.63 -17.02
N ALA A 360 12.74 -13.69 -16.97
CA ALA A 360 12.00 -14.02 -15.75
C ALA A 360 12.28 -15.44 -15.23
N SER A 361 12.71 -16.36 -16.11
CA SER A 361 12.93 -17.78 -15.80
C SER A 361 14.39 -18.16 -15.55
N ILE A 362 15.33 -17.21 -15.48
CA ILE A 362 16.75 -17.49 -15.21
C ILE A 362 16.88 -18.29 -13.89
N PRO A 363 17.54 -19.48 -13.87
CA PRO A 363 17.68 -20.27 -12.65
C PRO A 363 18.36 -19.49 -11.53
N TRP A 364 17.92 -19.68 -10.27
CA TRP A 364 18.45 -18.96 -9.11
C TRP A 364 19.98 -19.08 -8.98
N GLU A 365 20.51 -20.27 -9.23
CA GLU A 365 21.93 -20.62 -9.15
C GLU A 365 22.79 -19.90 -10.19
N ALA A 366 22.19 -19.49 -11.31
CA ALA A 366 22.88 -18.77 -12.37
C ALA A 366 22.94 -17.26 -12.15
N LYS A 367 22.26 -16.74 -11.10
CA LYS A 367 22.18 -15.31 -10.81
C LYS A 367 23.39 -14.83 -10.02
N HIS A 368 23.80 -13.59 -10.29
CA HIS A 368 24.76 -12.87 -9.48
C HIS A 368 24.21 -12.64 -8.06
N ALA A 369 25.01 -13.00 -7.06
CA ALA A 369 24.69 -12.84 -5.64
C ALA A 369 24.86 -11.38 -5.18
N MET A 370 24.06 -10.49 -5.74
CA MET A 370 24.03 -9.07 -5.41
C MET A 370 22.63 -8.49 -5.60
N ALA A 371 22.41 -7.31 -5.03
CA ALA A 371 21.23 -6.51 -5.31
C ALA A 371 21.45 -5.61 -6.53
N ALA A 372 20.45 -5.47 -7.39
CA ALA A 372 20.52 -4.57 -8.54
C ALA A 372 19.29 -3.69 -8.67
N TRP A 373 19.52 -2.42 -8.97
CA TRP A 373 18.47 -1.45 -9.28
C TRP A 373 18.96 -0.48 -10.35
N ARG A 374 18.16 -0.33 -11.40
CA ARG A 374 18.26 0.77 -12.36
C ARG A 374 16.92 1.45 -12.46
N GLY A 375 16.93 2.76 -12.33
CA GLY A 375 15.71 3.55 -12.43
C GLY A 375 15.97 5.01 -12.69
N VAL A 376 14.90 5.66 -13.10
CA VAL A 376 14.82 7.12 -13.24
C VAL A 376 14.51 7.73 -11.87
N ALA A 377 14.98 8.95 -11.63
CA ALA A 377 14.72 9.73 -10.42
C ALA A 377 13.28 10.31 -10.37
N THR A 378 12.28 9.49 -10.74
CA THR A 378 10.85 9.76 -10.51
C THR A 378 10.55 9.79 -9.01
N GLY A 379 9.38 10.29 -8.64
CA GLY A 379 9.01 10.53 -7.24
C GLY A 379 8.26 11.84 -7.05
N GLY A 380 8.33 12.71 -8.06
CA GLY A 380 7.85 14.09 -8.04
C GLY A 380 8.87 15.01 -8.71
N ARG A 381 8.73 16.31 -8.49
CA ARG A 381 9.57 17.37 -9.07
C ARG A 381 10.73 17.68 -8.12
N ASN A 382 11.87 17.03 -8.36
CA ASN A 382 13.09 17.33 -7.63
C ASN A 382 13.69 18.68 -8.09
N ARG A 383 14.26 19.43 -7.14
CA ARG A 383 14.77 20.80 -7.23
C ARG A 383 16.02 20.97 -6.36
N PRO A 384 16.79 22.06 -6.55
CA PRO A 384 17.96 22.35 -5.72
C PRO A 384 17.69 22.26 -4.21
N ASN A 385 16.50 22.68 -3.79
CA ASN A 385 16.10 22.84 -2.41
C ASN A 385 15.19 21.72 -1.87
N ASN A 386 15.03 20.58 -2.57
CA ASN A 386 14.16 19.51 -2.07
C ASN A 386 14.63 18.07 -2.40
N TRP A 387 15.61 17.89 -3.29
CA TRP A 387 16.02 16.57 -3.80
C TRP A 387 16.43 15.59 -2.67
N ARG A 388 16.94 16.12 -1.55
CA ARG A 388 17.37 15.35 -0.37
C ARG A 388 16.21 14.54 0.23
N SER A 389 14.99 14.99 0.06
CA SER A 389 13.79 14.37 0.62
C SER A 389 13.24 13.22 -0.23
N PHE A 390 13.73 13.00 -1.45
CA PHE A 390 13.14 12.02 -2.37
C PHE A 390 13.66 10.61 -2.13
N GLN A 391 12.76 9.66 -1.90
CA GLN A 391 13.03 8.26 -1.55
C GLN A 391 14.06 7.57 -2.46
N ARG A 392 13.99 7.76 -3.80
CA ARG A 392 14.99 7.17 -4.72
C ARG A 392 16.37 7.81 -4.60
N HIS A 393 16.43 9.11 -4.34
CA HIS A 393 17.72 9.81 -4.14
C HIS A 393 18.39 9.31 -2.87
N ARG A 394 17.61 9.13 -1.79
CA ARG A 394 18.09 8.55 -0.53
C ARG A 394 18.60 7.11 -0.75
N PHE A 395 17.81 6.29 -1.43
CA PHE A 395 18.14 4.89 -1.69
C PHE A 395 19.38 4.70 -2.58
N VAL A 396 19.57 5.52 -3.61
CA VAL A 396 20.78 5.45 -4.44
C VAL A 396 22.01 5.94 -3.66
N ALA A 397 21.89 7.07 -2.94
CA ALA A 397 23.00 7.63 -2.17
C ALA A 397 23.51 6.68 -1.08
N MET A 398 22.61 5.99 -0.36
CA MET A 398 23.01 5.04 0.68
C MET A 398 23.73 3.79 0.14
N ASN A 399 23.66 3.52 -1.17
CA ASN A 399 24.38 2.42 -1.82
C ASN A 399 25.65 2.90 -2.57
N ASN A 400 26.09 4.14 -2.34
CA ASN A 400 27.32 4.67 -2.92
C ASN A 400 28.50 4.45 -1.95
N ALA A 401 29.42 3.56 -2.33
CA ALA A 401 30.60 3.24 -1.52
C ALA A 401 31.48 4.47 -1.22
N SER A 402 31.65 5.39 -2.18
CA SER A 402 32.44 6.60 -1.98
C SER A 402 31.83 7.49 -0.90
N ILE A 403 30.50 7.66 -0.91
CA ILE A 403 29.80 8.43 0.13
C ILE A 403 29.92 7.75 1.50
N LEU A 404 29.79 6.42 1.55
CA LEU A 404 29.95 5.66 2.79
C LEU A 404 31.38 5.68 3.35
N SER A 405 32.39 5.87 2.48
CA SER A 405 33.80 5.95 2.89
C SER A 405 34.18 7.31 3.48
N ASP A 406 33.42 8.36 3.19
CA ASP A 406 33.67 9.70 3.71
C ASP A 406 33.07 9.86 5.12
N SER A 407 33.92 9.70 6.13
CA SER A 407 33.54 9.91 7.52
C SER A 407 33.66 11.37 7.97
N SER A 408 34.03 12.30 7.08
CA SER A 408 34.28 13.70 7.44
C SER A 408 32.99 14.50 7.65
N GLN A 409 31.91 14.12 6.98
CA GLN A 409 30.59 14.76 7.10
C GLN A 409 29.46 13.72 7.10
N PRO A 410 28.35 13.97 7.83
CA PRO A 410 27.18 13.13 7.71
C PRO A 410 26.60 13.23 6.28
N PRO A 411 26.03 12.13 5.76
CA PRO A 411 25.38 12.15 4.46
C PRO A 411 24.21 13.16 4.42
N PRO A 412 23.98 13.86 3.29
CA PRO A 412 23.03 14.96 3.21
C PRO A 412 21.56 14.53 3.10
N ASN A 413 21.28 13.23 2.88
CA ASN A 413 19.93 12.77 2.54
C ASN A 413 19.56 11.36 3.04
N PHE A 414 20.46 10.62 3.70
CA PHE A 414 20.13 9.30 4.24
C PHE A 414 20.72 9.09 5.63
N ALA A 415 20.25 8.08 6.36
CA ALA A 415 20.81 7.73 7.66
C ALA A 415 21.83 6.60 7.53
N LEU A 416 22.96 6.72 8.23
CA LEU A 416 23.93 5.62 8.34
C LEU A 416 23.30 4.41 9.07
N PRO A 417 23.74 3.18 8.78
CA PRO A 417 23.17 1.99 9.39
C PRO A 417 23.25 1.99 10.91
N SER A 418 22.18 1.52 11.55
CA SER A 418 22.15 1.29 12.99
C SER A 418 23.19 0.24 13.41
N PRO A 419 23.93 0.46 14.52
CA PRO A 419 24.84 -0.54 15.10
C PRO A 419 24.16 -1.85 15.52
N ARG A 420 22.82 -1.92 15.49
CA ARG A 420 22.07 -3.15 15.79
C ARG A 420 22.32 -4.25 14.76
N TYR A 421 22.65 -3.89 13.51
CA TYR A 421 22.83 -4.87 12.45
C TYR A 421 24.27 -5.38 12.46
N PRO A 422 24.47 -6.70 12.33
CA PRO A 422 25.81 -7.26 12.22
C PRO A 422 26.36 -6.96 10.84
N LEU A 423 26.98 -5.79 10.66
CA LEU A 423 27.56 -5.36 9.40
C LEU A 423 29.07 -5.66 9.31
N PRO A 424 29.63 -5.77 8.10
CA PRO A 424 31.08 -5.89 7.91
C PRO A 424 31.80 -4.62 8.38
N ASP A 425 33.07 -4.77 8.78
CA ASP A 425 33.88 -3.63 9.24
C ASP A 425 34.22 -2.67 8.09
N ALA A 426 34.47 -3.21 6.89
CA ALA A 426 34.64 -2.45 5.65
C ALA A 426 33.31 -2.35 4.88
N LEU A 427 32.35 -1.61 5.44
CA LEU A 427 31.02 -1.43 4.83
C LEU A 427 31.07 -0.89 3.39
N PRO A 428 31.88 0.14 3.04
CA PRO A 428 31.94 0.65 1.67
C PRO A 428 32.33 -0.42 0.63
N ASP A 429 33.38 -1.19 0.91
CA ASP A 429 33.87 -2.25 0.02
C ASP A 429 32.83 -3.36 -0.14
N TRP A 430 32.16 -3.72 0.96
CA TRP A 430 31.11 -4.71 0.92
C TRP A 430 29.89 -4.24 0.11
N ILE A 431 29.47 -2.99 0.23
CA ILE A 431 28.38 -2.43 -0.59
C ILE A 431 28.76 -2.40 -2.07
N SER A 432 29.99 -1.98 -2.40
CA SER A 432 30.51 -2.01 -3.76
C SER A 432 30.49 -3.43 -4.37
N ALA A 433 30.82 -4.45 -3.57
CA ALA A 433 30.83 -5.84 -4.03
C ALA A 433 29.43 -6.49 -4.11
N ASN A 434 28.45 -6.01 -3.34
CA ASN A 434 27.14 -6.67 -3.17
C ASN A 434 25.96 -5.88 -3.76
N THR A 435 26.21 -4.71 -4.35
CA THR A 435 25.14 -3.89 -4.94
C THR A 435 25.54 -3.34 -6.31
N ASN A 436 24.55 -3.23 -7.18
CA ASN A 436 24.64 -2.61 -8.49
C ASN A 436 23.45 -1.66 -8.65
N ILE A 437 23.52 -0.49 -8.01
CA ILE A 437 22.41 0.44 -7.85
C ILE A 437 22.80 1.81 -8.43
N GLY A 438 21.94 2.40 -9.26
CA GLY A 438 22.20 3.74 -9.80
C GLY A 438 21.07 4.32 -10.64
N PHE A 439 21.12 5.63 -10.82
CA PHE A 439 20.17 6.36 -11.66
C PHE A 439 20.54 6.27 -13.14
N THR A 440 19.54 6.03 -13.98
CA THR A 440 19.69 6.07 -15.45
C THR A 440 19.36 7.44 -16.02
N ASP A 441 18.58 8.24 -15.29
CA ASP A 441 18.16 9.59 -15.65
C ASP A 441 17.73 10.32 -14.36
N MET A 442 18.15 11.57 -14.19
CA MET A 442 17.79 12.41 -13.04
C MET A 442 16.40 13.06 -13.16
N MET A 443 15.74 12.97 -14.32
CA MET A 443 14.40 13.49 -14.57
C MET A 443 14.26 14.96 -14.14
N CYS A 444 15.10 15.82 -14.73
CA CYS A 444 15.12 17.24 -14.43
C CYS A 444 13.94 17.96 -15.07
N LEU A 445 12.77 17.88 -14.45
CA LEU A 445 11.56 18.58 -14.89
C LEU A 445 11.63 20.09 -14.68
N TYR A 446 12.66 20.57 -13.98
CA TYR A 446 13.05 21.98 -13.95
C TYR A 446 14.15 22.22 -14.99
N VAL A 447 13.79 22.88 -16.09
CA VAL A 447 14.75 23.48 -17.02
C VAL A 447 15.02 24.89 -16.48
N PRO A 448 16.21 25.18 -15.92
CA PRO A 448 16.55 26.55 -15.55
C PRO A 448 16.53 27.44 -16.82
N PRO A 449 16.36 28.77 -16.67
CA PRO A 449 16.51 29.70 -17.79
C PRO A 449 17.83 29.43 -18.56
N PRO A 450 17.88 29.63 -19.89
CA PRO A 450 19.06 29.31 -20.71
C PRO A 450 20.37 29.94 -20.23
N GLU A 451 20.28 31.05 -19.50
CA GLU A 451 21.39 31.82 -18.91
C GLU A 451 22.03 31.11 -17.71
N GLU A 452 21.32 30.17 -17.07
CA GLU A 452 21.74 29.38 -15.91
C GLU A 452 21.98 27.89 -16.25
N SER A 453 21.69 27.48 -17.50
CA SER A 453 21.93 26.12 -17.97
C SER A 453 23.35 25.96 -18.52
N GLU A 454 24.13 25.05 -17.94
CA GLU A 454 25.40 24.64 -18.57
C GLU A 454 25.11 23.76 -19.80
N PRO A 455 25.65 24.10 -20.99
CA PRO A 455 25.45 23.29 -22.18
C PRO A 455 26.06 21.90 -22.01
N GLY A 456 25.25 20.85 -22.21
CA GLY A 456 25.74 19.47 -22.40
C GLY A 456 25.70 18.54 -21.18
N PHE A 457 25.05 18.91 -20.08
CA PHE A 457 24.91 18.00 -18.93
C PHE A 457 23.59 17.19 -18.97
N PRO A 458 23.62 15.85 -18.97
CA PRO A 458 22.42 14.99 -19.00
C PRO A 458 21.74 14.84 -17.62
N GLY A 459 21.89 15.80 -16.73
CA GLY A 459 21.41 15.73 -15.34
C GLY A 459 21.20 17.09 -14.71
N CYS A 460 20.76 17.12 -13.45
CA CYS A 460 20.41 18.38 -12.81
C CYS A 460 21.67 18.94 -12.14
N ASN A 461 22.14 20.13 -12.53
CA ASN A 461 23.43 20.69 -12.05
C ASN A 461 23.62 20.62 -10.53
N TYR A 462 22.56 20.79 -9.75
CA TYR A 462 22.56 20.74 -8.28
C TYR A 462 22.71 19.32 -7.68
N THR A 463 22.53 18.27 -8.48
CA THR A 463 22.69 16.85 -8.07
C THR A 463 24.02 16.23 -8.50
N VAL A 464 24.74 16.87 -9.43
CA VAL A 464 26.01 16.37 -9.99
C VAL A 464 27.06 16.02 -8.92
N PRO A 465 27.23 16.79 -7.82
CA PRO A 465 28.19 16.43 -6.79
C PRO A 465 27.86 15.13 -6.03
N PHE A 466 26.62 14.65 -6.09
CA PHE A 466 26.10 13.56 -5.25
C PHE A 466 25.80 12.28 -6.05
N PHE A 467 25.51 12.40 -7.34
CA PHE A 467 25.05 11.29 -8.16
C PHE A 467 25.79 11.22 -9.50
N SER A 468 25.97 10.00 -9.99
CA SER A 468 26.42 9.73 -11.35
C SER A 468 25.34 8.97 -12.11
N ILE A 469 25.07 9.39 -13.34
CA ILE A 469 24.19 8.65 -14.24
C ILE A 469 24.94 7.41 -14.75
N VAL A 470 24.26 6.26 -14.67
CA VAL A 470 24.77 4.96 -15.14
C VAL A 470 23.91 4.43 -16.28
N PRO A 471 24.45 3.55 -17.15
CA PRO A 471 23.66 2.95 -18.22
C PRO A 471 22.42 2.22 -17.72
N SER A 472 21.35 2.31 -18.50
CA SER A 472 20.14 1.51 -18.28
C SER A 472 20.43 0.02 -18.48
N ILE A 473 19.74 -0.81 -17.69
CA ILE A 473 19.75 -2.27 -17.83
C ILE A 473 18.32 -2.68 -18.18
N PRO A 474 18.10 -3.36 -19.32
CA PRO A 474 16.80 -3.92 -19.66
C PRO A 474 16.22 -4.74 -18.51
N MET A 475 14.89 -4.72 -18.36
CA MET A 475 14.23 -5.40 -17.24
C MET A 475 14.58 -6.90 -17.19
N ALA A 476 14.61 -7.57 -18.35
CA ALA A 476 15.02 -8.95 -18.47
C ALA A 476 16.46 -9.19 -17.94
N ASP A 477 17.38 -8.28 -18.25
CA ASP A 477 18.77 -8.39 -17.81
C ASP A 477 18.94 -8.13 -16.31
N GLN A 478 18.07 -7.31 -15.71
CA GLN A 478 18.03 -7.15 -14.25
C GLN A 478 17.68 -8.47 -13.54
N PHE A 479 17.02 -9.42 -14.22
CA PHE A 479 16.77 -10.75 -13.66
C PHE A 479 18.01 -11.64 -13.56
N HIS A 480 19.19 -11.21 -14.01
CA HIS A 480 20.45 -11.89 -13.69
C HIS A 480 20.91 -11.65 -12.24
N PHE A 481 20.24 -10.79 -11.46
CA PHE A 481 20.60 -10.50 -10.07
C PHE A 481 19.63 -11.15 -9.09
N LYS A 482 20.14 -11.65 -7.95
CA LYS A 482 19.33 -12.35 -6.95
C LYS A 482 18.33 -11.44 -6.23
N ILE A 483 18.70 -10.19 -5.93
CA ILE A 483 17.90 -9.27 -5.11
C ILE A 483 17.50 -8.06 -5.94
N LEU A 484 16.20 -7.72 -5.95
CA LEU A 484 15.63 -6.60 -6.72
C LEU A 484 14.87 -5.66 -5.79
N PRO A 485 15.43 -4.48 -5.48
CA PRO A 485 14.72 -3.44 -4.74
C PRO A 485 13.57 -2.85 -5.56
N ASP A 486 12.40 -2.77 -4.95
CA ASP A 486 11.22 -2.09 -5.48
C ASP A 486 10.97 -0.83 -4.66
N ILE A 487 11.22 0.33 -5.28
CA ILE A 487 11.13 1.66 -4.66
C ILE A 487 10.11 2.47 -5.45
N ASP A 488 9.17 3.07 -4.74
CA ASP A 488 8.11 3.91 -5.32
C ASP A 488 8.66 5.02 -6.23
N GLY A 489 7.91 5.31 -7.28
CA GLY A 489 8.13 6.44 -8.17
C GLY A 489 7.19 7.59 -7.81
N ASN A 490 6.58 8.24 -8.81
CA ASN A 490 5.52 9.23 -8.58
C ASN A 490 4.33 8.60 -7.84
N SER A 491 4.07 7.33 -8.16
CA SER A 491 3.21 6.43 -7.40
C SER A 491 3.88 5.06 -7.21
N PHE A 492 3.10 3.98 -7.25
CA PHE A 492 3.61 2.62 -7.20
C PHE A 492 4.69 2.36 -8.28
N SER A 493 5.56 1.38 -8.03
CA SER A 493 6.55 0.94 -9.00
C SER A 493 5.93 -0.06 -9.98
N GLY A 494 5.81 0.34 -11.25
CA GLY A 494 5.28 -0.54 -12.30
C GLY A 494 6.10 -1.80 -12.59
N ARG A 495 7.31 -1.92 -12.03
CA ARG A 495 8.19 -3.09 -12.16
C ARG A 495 7.81 -4.23 -11.21
N TYR A 496 6.99 -3.96 -10.19
CA TYR A 496 6.77 -4.90 -9.09
C TYR A 496 6.17 -6.23 -9.55
N LEU A 497 5.17 -6.21 -10.43
CA LEU A 497 4.61 -7.43 -11.01
C LEU A 497 5.66 -8.24 -11.79
N GLY A 498 6.54 -7.57 -12.54
CA GLY A 498 7.65 -8.21 -13.24
C GLY A 498 8.61 -8.89 -12.25
N PHE A 499 8.96 -8.20 -11.15
CA PHE A 499 9.80 -8.78 -10.09
C PHE A 499 9.16 -10.02 -9.47
N LEU A 500 7.87 -9.95 -9.11
CA LEU A 500 7.12 -11.07 -8.56
C LEU A 500 7.03 -12.25 -9.54
N LYS A 501 6.90 -12.00 -10.85
CA LYS A 501 6.87 -13.05 -11.90
C LYS A 501 8.26 -13.62 -12.23
N SER A 502 9.33 -13.03 -11.72
CA SER A 502 10.70 -13.48 -11.95
C SER A 502 11.16 -14.49 -10.91
N THR A 503 12.30 -15.12 -11.17
CA THR A 503 13.03 -15.95 -10.20
C THR A 503 13.90 -15.16 -9.22
N SER A 504 13.87 -13.82 -9.22
CA SER A 504 14.64 -12.98 -8.30
C SER A 504 13.81 -12.59 -7.07
N LEU A 505 14.46 -12.21 -5.97
CA LEU A 505 13.81 -11.81 -4.71
C LEU A 505 13.44 -10.32 -4.73
N PRO A 506 12.14 -9.96 -4.72
CA PRO A 506 11.74 -8.57 -4.58
C PRO A 506 11.87 -8.11 -3.12
N ILE A 507 12.52 -6.96 -2.91
CA ILE A 507 12.54 -6.24 -1.63
C ILE A 507 11.79 -4.92 -1.81
N LYS A 508 10.59 -4.80 -1.25
CA LYS A 508 9.66 -3.71 -1.53
C LYS A 508 9.57 -2.71 -0.39
N SER A 509 9.79 -1.43 -0.72
CA SER A 509 9.46 -0.28 0.11
C SER A 509 8.36 0.51 -0.58
N THR A 510 7.20 0.62 0.06
CA THR A 510 6.08 1.32 -0.55
C THR A 510 5.14 1.99 0.45
N LEU A 511 4.41 3.01 -0.03
CA LEU A 511 3.19 3.53 0.59
C LEU A 511 1.91 3.23 -0.20
N TRP A 512 2.04 2.64 -1.38
CA TRP A 512 0.92 2.48 -2.31
C TRP A 512 0.21 1.15 -2.08
N ARG A 513 -1.11 1.22 -2.22
CA ARG A 513 -2.00 0.08 -2.33
C ARG A 513 -2.32 -0.20 -3.78
N GLU A 514 -2.33 -1.48 -4.11
CA GLU A 514 -2.64 -2.00 -5.44
C GLU A 514 -3.72 -3.08 -5.33
N TRP A 515 -4.44 -3.35 -6.43
CA TRP A 515 -5.58 -4.30 -6.47
C TRP A 515 -5.27 -5.69 -5.91
N HIS A 516 -4.01 -6.11 -6.01
CA HIS A 516 -3.55 -7.46 -5.68
C HIS A 516 -3.07 -7.65 -4.24
N ASP A 517 -2.98 -6.61 -3.42
CA ASP A 517 -2.29 -6.69 -2.13
C ASP A 517 -2.90 -7.73 -1.18
N SER A 518 -4.21 -7.93 -1.25
CA SER A 518 -4.92 -8.95 -0.46
C SER A 518 -4.51 -10.40 -0.79
N ARG A 519 -3.89 -10.63 -1.95
CA ARG A 519 -3.41 -11.93 -2.45
C ARG A 519 -1.98 -12.21 -2.03
N LEU A 520 -1.22 -11.18 -1.66
CA LEU A 520 0.19 -11.31 -1.30
C LEU A 520 0.39 -11.34 0.21
N VAL A 521 1.48 -11.96 0.64
CA VAL A 521 1.85 -12.09 2.06
C VAL A 521 3.32 -11.73 2.16
N ALA A 522 3.62 -10.66 2.91
CA ALA A 522 4.98 -10.22 3.17
C ALA A 522 5.79 -11.33 3.88
N TRP A 523 7.08 -11.44 3.57
CA TRP A 523 8.00 -12.53 3.97
C TRP A 523 7.68 -13.92 3.41
N LYS A 524 6.58 -14.08 2.67
CA LYS A 524 6.23 -15.31 1.94
C LYS A 524 6.43 -15.15 0.43
N HIS A 525 5.96 -14.05 -0.15
CA HIS A 525 6.05 -13.80 -1.60
C HIS A 525 7.05 -12.69 -1.98
N PHE A 526 7.40 -11.83 -1.02
CA PHE A 526 8.36 -10.73 -1.16
C PHE A 526 8.88 -10.33 0.22
N VAL A 527 9.92 -9.52 0.28
CA VAL A 527 10.46 -8.99 1.54
C VAL A 527 10.04 -7.52 1.68
N PRO A 528 9.34 -7.12 2.76
CA PRO A 528 9.06 -5.71 3.02
C PRO A 528 10.30 -5.00 3.58
N MET A 529 10.47 -3.74 3.20
CA MET A 529 11.51 -2.81 3.68
C MET A 529 10.84 -1.52 4.18
N ASP A 530 11.38 -0.91 5.23
CA ASP A 530 10.84 0.37 5.74
C ASP A 530 11.15 1.52 4.77
N ASN A 531 10.25 2.51 4.71
CA ASN A 531 10.40 3.69 3.83
C ASN A 531 11.56 4.63 4.26
N ARG A 532 12.16 4.42 5.44
CA ARG A 532 13.43 5.07 5.84
C ARG A 532 14.66 4.31 5.38
N PHE A 533 14.49 3.07 4.89
CA PHE A 533 15.53 2.14 4.47
C PHE A 533 16.51 1.72 5.59
N GLY A 534 16.16 1.97 6.85
CA GLY A 534 17.04 1.67 7.99
C GLY A 534 17.36 0.19 8.15
N ASP A 535 16.54 -0.70 7.60
CA ASP A 535 16.71 -2.15 7.62
C ASP A 535 17.41 -2.72 6.37
N TRP A 536 17.63 -1.91 5.33
CA TRP A 536 18.24 -2.33 4.05
C TRP A 536 19.55 -3.11 4.21
N PHE A 537 20.51 -2.55 4.95
CA PHE A 537 21.81 -3.19 5.16
C PHE A 537 21.70 -4.48 5.97
N GLY A 538 20.77 -4.54 6.93
CA GLY A 538 20.47 -5.75 7.68
C GLY A 538 19.87 -6.85 6.80
N LEU A 539 18.97 -6.49 5.88
CA LEU A 539 18.39 -7.41 4.90
C LEU A 539 19.48 -7.99 3.98
N LEU A 540 20.35 -7.14 3.42
CA LEU A 540 21.47 -7.59 2.60
C LEU A 540 22.42 -8.51 3.38
N ALA A 541 22.80 -8.13 4.61
CA ALA A 541 23.68 -8.93 5.45
C ALA A 541 23.08 -10.30 5.79
N TYR A 542 21.75 -10.37 5.96
CA TYR A 542 21.05 -11.62 6.19
C TYR A 542 21.05 -12.53 4.95
N PHE A 543 20.72 -12.00 3.77
CA PHE A 543 20.56 -12.81 2.56
C PHE A 543 21.89 -13.14 1.87
N LEU A 544 22.80 -12.17 1.75
CA LEU A 544 24.08 -12.33 1.05
C LEU A 544 25.23 -12.71 2.00
N GLY A 545 25.07 -12.45 3.30
CA GLY A 545 26.15 -12.60 4.29
C GLY A 545 26.96 -11.31 4.41
N ASN A 546 27.74 -11.20 5.49
CA ASN A 546 28.47 -9.98 5.85
C ASN A 546 30.00 -10.22 5.97
N GLY A 547 30.50 -11.31 5.39
CA GLY A 547 31.89 -11.76 5.52
C GLY A 547 32.22 -12.44 6.85
N LYS A 548 31.41 -12.25 7.90
CA LYS A 548 31.53 -12.93 9.22
C LYS A 548 30.56 -14.10 9.37
N THR A 549 29.37 -13.98 8.79
CA THR A 549 28.31 -14.99 8.77
C THR A 549 27.91 -15.28 7.34
N GLN A 550 27.67 -16.55 7.04
CA GLN A 550 27.14 -16.99 5.75
C GLN A 550 25.74 -16.42 5.53
N GLY A 551 25.47 -15.96 4.30
CA GLY A 551 24.14 -15.50 3.89
C GLY A 551 23.12 -16.64 3.83
N ARG A 552 21.86 -16.29 4.10
CA ARG A 552 20.70 -17.18 4.00
C ARG A 552 20.13 -17.19 2.58
N ASP A 553 20.98 -17.61 1.64
CA ASP A 553 20.63 -17.76 0.22
C ASP A 553 19.44 -18.73 0.02
N ASP A 554 19.35 -19.76 0.87
CA ASP A 554 18.24 -20.71 0.91
C ASP A 554 16.89 -20.04 1.16
N VAL A 555 16.86 -19.08 2.09
CA VAL A 555 15.65 -18.32 2.44
C VAL A 555 15.31 -17.33 1.34
N ALA A 556 16.32 -16.64 0.79
CA ALA A 556 16.12 -15.72 -0.33
C ALA A 556 15.50 -16.44 -1.54
N LYS A 557 16.08 -17.58 -1.92
CA LYS A 557 15.57 -18.43 -3.00
C LYS A 557 14.13 -18.86 -2.73
N LYS A 558 13.85 -19.32 -1.50
CA LYS A 558 12.52 -19.81 -1.14
C LYS A 558 11.46 -18.73 -1.30
N ILE A 559 11.69 -17.52 -0.80
CA ILE A 559 10.72 -16.41 -0.92
C ILE A 559 10.53 -16.03 -2.40
N ALA A 560 11.62 -15.96 -3.18
CA ALA A 560 11.56 -15.65 -4.60
C ALA A 560 10.74 -16.70 -5.39
N MET A 561 11.01 -17.99 -5.18
CA MET A 561 10.27 -19.06 -5.87
C MET A 561 8.82 -19.12 -5.42
N ASP A 562 8.55 -19.01 -4.12
CA ASP A 562 7.19 -18.99 -3.58
C ASP A 562 6.40 -17.80 -4.15
N GLY A 563 7.03 -16.62 -4.26
CA GLY A 563 6.46 -15.42 -4.87
C GLY A 563 6.12 -15.61 -6.35
N ARG A 564 7.07 -16.14 -7.12
CA ARG A 564 6.90 -16.47 -8.55
C ARG A 564 5.76 -17.44 -8.79
N ASP A 565 5.79 -18.57 -8.09
CA ASP A 565 4.83 -19.65 -8.29
C ASP A 565 3.43 -19.20 -7.87
N TRP A 566 3.34 -18.33 -6.88
CA TRP A 566 2.07 -17.73 -6.47
C TRP A 566 1.57 -16.66 -7.45
N ALA A 567 2.44 -15.75 -7.90
CA ALA A 567 2.11 -14.73 -8.89
C ALA A 567 1.56 -15.34 -10.19
N ALA A 568 2.14 -16.46 -10.63
CA ALA A 568 1.69 -17.22 -11.79
C ALA A 568 0.28 -17.81 -11.63
N ARG A 569 -0.31 -17.80 -10.43
CA ARG A 569 -1.63 -18.37 -10.13
C ARG A 569 -2.69 -17.34 -9.77
N VAL A 570 -2.29 -16.16 -9.29
CA VAL A 570 -3.24 -15.15 -8.77
C VAL A 570 -3.03 -13.73 -9.30
N LEU A 571 -1.99 -13.48 -10.10
CA LEU A 571 -1.67 -12.17 -10.70
C LEU A 571 -1.60 -12.20 -12.23
N ARG A 572 -2.31 -13.15 -12.86
CA ARG A 572 -2.39 -13.27 -14.32
C ARG A 572 -3.35 -12.23 -14.90
N LYS A 573 -3.35 -12.06 -16.22
CA LYS A 573 -4.36 -11.26 -16.93
C LYS A 573 -5.77 -11.77 -16.64
N GLU A 574 -5.93 -13.09 -16.53
CA GLU A 574 -7.19 -13.71 -16.15
C GLU A 574 -7.63 -13.32 -14.74
N ASP A 575 -6.71 -13.22 -13.79
CA ASP A 575 -7.04 -12.81 -12.42
C ASP A 575 -7.41 -11.33 -12.34
N MET A 576 -6.81 -10.49 -13.19
CA MET A 576 -7.22 -9.09 -13.38
C MET A 576 -8.66 -9.00 -13.92
N GLN A 577 -9.00 -9.81 -14.94
CA GLN A 577 -10.36 -9.88 -15.48
C GLN A 577 -11.36 -10.33 -14.42
N VAL A 578 -11.05 -11.40 -13.65
CA VAL A 578 -11.91 -11.91 -12.57
C VAL A 578 -12.11 -10.88 -11.46
N TYR A 579 -11.07 -10.12 -11.11
CA TYR A 579 -11.15 -9.03 -10.14
C TYR A 579 -12.04 -7.90 -10.66
N VAL A 580 -11.80 -7.43 -11.89
CA VAL A 580 -12.56 -6.31 -12.48
C VAL A 580 -14.02 -6.69 -12.71
N LEU A 581 -14.30 -7.90 -13.20
CA LEU A 581 -15.67 -8.39 -13.33
C LEU A 581 -16.40 -8.34 -11.98
N ARG A 582 -15.75 -8.79 -10.90
CA ARG A 582 -16.36 -8.71 -9.57
C ARG A 582 -16.58 -7.28 -9.12
N LEU A 583 -15.55 -6.44 -9.26
CA LEU A 583 -15.62 -5.04 -8.88
C LEU A 583 -16.78 -4.33 -9.58
N LEU A 584 -16.94 -4.56 -10.89
CA LEU A 584 -17.95 -3.86 -11.68
C LEU A 584 -19.37 -4.39 -11.44
N LEU A 585 -19.56 -5.68 -11.12
CA LEU A 585 -20.86 -6.19 -10.66
C LEU A 585 -21.27 -5.59 -9.30
N GLU A 586 -20.32 -5.44 -8.38
CA GLU A 586 -20.57 -4.78 -7.09
C GLU A 586 -20.81 -3.28 -7.27
N TYR A 587 -20.02 -2.60 -8.10
CA TYR A 587 -20.20 -1.18 -8.40
C TYR A 587 -21.55 -0.91 -9.07
N ALA A 588 -21.94 -1.71 -10.06
CA ALA A 588 -23.25 -1.64 -10.70
C ALA A 588 -24.39 -1.75 -9.68
N ARG A 589 -24.23 -2.63 -8.68
CA ARG A 589 -25.18 -2.74 -7.58
C ARG A 589 -25.18 -1.47 -6.72
N VAL A 590 -24.02 -0.93 -6.33
CA VAL A 590 -23.92 0.29 -5.51
C VAL A 590 -24.67 1.47 -6.14
N VAL A 591 -24.65 1.56 -7.47
CA VAL A 591 -25.27 2.64 -8.23
C VAL A 591 -26.69 2.34 -8.72
N ASP A 592 -27.33 1.23 -8.33
CA ASP A 592 -28.75 0.95 -8.64
C ASP A 592 -29.64 1.45 -7.48
N GLU A 593 -30.81 2.01 -7.80
CA GLU A 593 -31.79 2.48 -6.80
C GLU A 593 -32.32 1.34 -5.91
N ARG A 594 -32.28 0.11 -6.41
CA ARG A 594 -32.80 -1.09 -5.73
C ARG A 594 -31.71 -1.85 -4.97
N ARG A 595 -30.50 -1.29 -4.83
CA ARG A 595 -29.28 -1.95 -4.33
C ARG A 595 -29.42 -2.77 -3.05
N GLU A 596 -30.31 -2.35 -2.13
CA GLU A 596 -30.56 -3.03 -0.86
C GLU A 596 -31.33 -4.35 -1.05
N MET A 597 -32.22 -4.42 -2.03
CA MET A 597 -33.01 -5.62 -2.37
C MET A 597 -32.37 -6.48 -3.46
N MET A 598 -31.27 -6.01 -4.07
CA MET A 598 -30.60 -6.72 -5.15
C MET A 598 -29.68 -7.82 -4.64
N GLY A 599 -29.60 -8.92 -5.40
CA GLY A 599 -28.65 -9.97 -5.13
C GLY A 599 -28.87 -11.24 -5.96
N TRP A 600 -28.02 -12.22 -5.71
CA TRP A 600 -28.10 -13.58 -6.23
C TRP A 600 -28.38 -14.55 -5.07
N VAL A 601 -29.42 -15.36 -5.24
CA VAL A 601 -29.99 -16.23 -4.18
C VAL A 601 -30.45 -17.59 -4.70
N ASP A 602 -30.08 -17.98 -5.91
CA ASP A 602 -30.55 -19.24 -6.51
C ASP A 602 -30.07 -20.47 -5.72
N ASP A 603 -29.01 -20.36 -4.92
CA ASP A 603 -28.58 -21.42 -3.99
C ASP A 603 -29.47 -21.55 -2.74
N LEU A 604 -30.39 -20.61 -2.51
CA LEU A 604 -31.29 -20.56 -1.35
C LEU A 604 -32.76 -20.81 -1.71
N LEU A 605 -33.09 -20.87 -3.00
CA LEU A 605 -34.43 -21.11 -3.54
C LEU A 605 -34.58 -22.59 -3.94
#